data_AF-A0A346RNL3-F1
#
_entry.id   AF-A0A346RNL3-F1
#
_cell.length_a   1.000
_cell.length_b   1.000
_cell.length_c   1.000
_cell.angle_alpha   90.00
_cell.angle_beta   90.00
_cell.angle_gamma   90.00
#
_symmetry.space_group_name_H-M   'P 1'
#
loop_
_entity.id
_entity.type
_entity.pdbx_description
1 polymer ?
#
loop_
_entity_poly.entity_id
_entity_poly.type
_entity_poly.pdbx_seq_one_letter_code
_entity_poly.pdbx_strand_id
1 'polypeptide(L)'
;MDEGMLEGPTAMARFCNFIASEPDISRVPLCIDSSNFSVIEAGLKCCQGKCIVNSISLKEGEEEFLLRAATVKRYGAAVVVMAFDEEGQATDTERKVEICSRAYKLLVSKVGFDPNDIIFDPNVLTIGTGMEEHNNYAVNFISATKLIKETLPRARVSGGLSNLSFS
;
A
#
# COMPACT_ATOMS: atom_id res chain seq x y z
N MET A 1 -9.66 13.22 -10.88
CA MET A 1 -10.81 14.09 -11.24
C MET A 1 -11.64 14.48 -10.00
N ASP A 2 -11.57 13.74 -8.87
CA ASP A 2 -12.35 14.01 -7.65
C ASP A 2 -11.58 14.67 -6.47
N GLU A 3 -10.25 14.85 -6.54
CA GLU A 3 -9.45 15.40 -5.42
C GLU A 3 -9.86 16.83 -5.00
N GLY A 4 -10.63 17.56 -5.83
CA GLY A 4 -11.07 18.93 -5.54
C GLY A 4 -12.50 19.08 -5.00
N MET A 5 -13.28 18.00 -4.89
CA MET A 5 -14.69 18.09 -4.46
C MET A 5 -14.93 17.68 -3.00
N LEU A 6 -13.91 17.15 -2.32
CA LEU A 6 -14.00 16.68 -0.95
C LEU A 6 -12.81 17.18 -0.13
N GLU A 7 -13.11 17.66 1.07
CA GLU A 7 -12.10 17.91 2.10
C GLU A 7 -11.59 16.57 2.66
N GLY A 8 -10.59 15.98 1.99
CA GLY A 8 -10.11 14.61 2.22
C GLY A 8 -9.90 14.24 3.69
N PRO A 9 -9.10 14.99 4.47
CA PRO A 9 -8.86 14.67 5.88
C PRO A 9 -10.15 14.68 6.72
N THR A 10 -11.03 15.66 6.49
CA THR A 10 -12.32 15.79 7.19
C THR A 10 -13.27 14.65 6.82
N ALA A 11 -13.35 14.30 5.54
CA ALA A 11 -14.19 13.21 5.06
C ALA A 11 -13.74 11.87 5.63
N MET A 12 -12.43 11.57 5.60
CA MET A 12 -11.85 10.36 6.16
C MET A 12 -12.12 10.25 7.67
N ALA A 13 -11.79 11.29 8.43
CA ALA A 13 -12.02 11.32 9.88
C ALA A 13 -13.50 11.11 10.22
N ARG A 14 -14.41 11.80 9.53
CA ARG A 14 -15.85 11.68 9.74
C ARG A 14 -16.35 10.27 9.46
N PHE A 15 -15.93 9.67 8.35
CA PHE A 15 -16.36 8.33 7.97
C PHE A 15 -15.82 7.25 8.93
N CYS A 16 -14.55 7.36 9.35
CA CYS A 16 -13.98 6.47 10.37
C CYS A 16 -14.76 6.52 11.69
N ASN A 17 -15.16 7.72 12.14
CA ASN A 17 -15.96 7.88 13.34
C ASN A 17 -17.38 7.29 13.20
N PHE A 18 -17.99 7.37 12.02
CA PHE A 18 -19.28 6.71 11.75
C PHE A 18 -19.16 5.19 11.78
N ILE A 19 -18.10 4.63 11.19
CA ILE A 19 -17.84 3.20 11.27
C ILE A 19 -17.66 2.76 12.72
N ALA A 20 -16.92 3.52 13.53
CA ALA A 20 -16.71 3.22 14.94
C ALA A 20 -18.00 3.18 15.76
N SER A 21 -19.05 3.88 15.32
CA SER A 21 -20.37 3.88 15.98
C SER A 21 -21.24 2.65 15.65
N GLU A 22 -20.86 1.85 14.66
CA GLU A 22 -21.61 0.67 14.21
C GLU A 22 -20.87 -0.63 14.61
N PRO A 23 -21.34 -1.38 15.64
CA PRO A 23 -20.72 -2.61 16.10
C PRO A 23 -20.59 -3.71 15.04
N ASP A 24 -21.49 -3.74 14.05
CA ASP A 24 -21.42 -4.72 12.97
C ASP A 24 -20.26 -4.47 12.01
N ILE A 25 -19.83 -3.21 11.85
CA ILE A 25 -18.74 -2.82 10.96
C ILE A 25 -17.42 -2.72 11.72
N SER A 26 -17.42 -2.12 12.91
CA SER A 26 -16.20 -1.88 13.72
C SER A 26 -15.48 -3.14 14.23
N ARG A 27 -16.07 -4.32 14.03
CA ARG A 27 -15.43 -5.61 14.32
C ARG A 27 -14.27 -5.97 13.39
N VAL A 28 -14.18 -5.36 12.20
CA VAL A 28 -13.08 -5.60 11.26
C VAL A 28 -12.09 -4.43 11.24
N PRO A 29 -10.79 -4.68 10.95
CA PRO A 29 -9.82 -3.62 10.72
C PRO A 29 -10.18 -2.73 9.54
N LEU A 30 -9.78 -1.46 9.60
CA LEU A 30 -9.92 -0.52 8.49
C LEU A 30 -8.63 -0.41 7.68
N CYS A 31 -8.79 -0.44 6.35
CA CYS A 31 -7.77 -0.08 5.39
C CYS A 31 -7.95 1.40 5.02
N ILE A 32 -7.06 2.26 5.51
CA ILE A 32 -7.10 3.70 5.27
C ILE A 32 -6.41 3.99 3.94
N ASP A 33 -7.22 4.26 2.91
CA ASP A 33 -6.79 4.35 1.52
C ASP A 33 -6.75 5.79 1.02
N SER A 34 -5.55 6.29 0.69
CA SER A 34 -5.37 7.61 0.06
C SER A 34 -3.98 7.80 -0.55
N SER A 35 -3.91 8.57 -1.64
CA SER A 35 -2.66 9.12 -2.21
C SER A 35 -2.06 10.23 -1.33
N ASN A 36 -2.85 10.86 -0.46
CA ASN A 36 -2.42 11.98 0.37
C ASN A 36 -2.18 11.53 1.82
N PHE A 37 -0.94 11.64 2.28
CA PHE A 37 -0.56 11.16 3.61
C PHE A 37 -1.26 11.89 4.77
N SER A 38 -1.67 13.16 4.58
CA SER A 38 -2.46 13.88 5.59
C SER A 38 -3.85 13.28 5.81
N VAL A 39 -4.44 12.69 4.76
CA VAL A 39 -5.72 11.95 4.83
C VAL A 39 -5.53 10.64 5.58
N ILE A 40 -4.44 9.92 5.27
CA ILE A 40 -4.05 8.71 6.01
C ILE A 40 -3.91 9.01 7.50
N GLU A 41 -3.17 10.06 7.85
CA GLU A 41 -2.94 10.42 9.24
C GLU A 41 -4.23 10.83 9.96
N ALA A 42 -5.14 11.53 9.28
CA ALA A 42 -6.46 11.84 9.83
C ALA A 42 -7.27 10.57 10.13
N GLY A 43 -7.26 9.58 9.24
CA GLY A 43 -7.88 8.27 9.49
C GLY A 43 -7.26 7.53 10.67
N LEU A 44 -5.92 7.47 10.73
CA LEU A 44 -5.18 6.83 11.83
C LEU A 44 -5.49 7.47 13.20
N LYS A 45 -5.61 8.80 13.28
CA LYS A 45 -5.99 9.51 14.52
C LYS A 45 -7.40 9.17 15.01
N CYS A 46 -8.30 8.76 14.12
CA CYS A 46 -9.68 8.44 14.46
C CYS A 46 -9.93 6.96 14.75
N CYS A 47 -8.99 6.07 14.43
CA CYS A 47 -9.16 4.63 14.61
C CYS A 47 -8.57 4.16 15.94
N GLN A 48 -9.36 3.39 16.71
CA GLN A 48 -8.90 2.82 17.99
C GLN A 48 -8.17 1.48 17.83
N GLY A 49 -8.53 0.70 16.79
CA GLY A 49 -7.92 -0.59 16.50
C GLY A 49 -6.72 -0.50 15.56
N LYS A 50 -6.04 -1.63 15.36
CA LYS A 50 -4.95 -1.72 14.39
C LYS A 50 -5.50 -1.58 12.96
N CYS A 51 -5.10 -0.52 12.27
CA CYS A 51 -5.44 -0.28 10.87
C CYS A 51 -4.38 -0.82 9.91
N ILE A 52 -4.74 -0.80 8.63
CA ILE A 52 -3.82 -0.96 7.50
C ILE A 52 -3.74 0.39 6.78
N VAL A 53 -2.54 0.88 6.52
CA VAL A 53 -2.31 2.08 5.69
C VAL A 53 -2.16 1.65 4.24
N ASN A 54 -2.98 2.20 3.35
CA ASN A 54 -2.87 2.04 1.90
C ASN A 54 -2.66 3.42 1.24
N SER A 55 -1.45 3.81 0.88
CA SER A 55 -0.18 3.09 0.99
C SER A 55 0.98 4.07 1.15
N ILE A 56 2.20 3.55 1.27
CA ILE A 56 3.44 4.32 1.09
C ILE A 56 4.25 3.72 -0.06
N SER A 57 5.19 4.49 -0.60
CA SER A 57 6.09 4.03 -1.67
C SER A 57 7.39 4.85 -1.66
N LEU A 58 8.36 4.44 -2.48
CA LEU A 58 9.63 5.14 -2.66
C LEU A 58 9.54 6.25 -3.72
N LYS A 59 8.34 6.55 -4.25
CA LYS A 59 8.10 7.54 -5.31
C LYS A 59 8.72 8.92 -5.03
N GLU A 60 8.62 9.37 -3.78
CA GLU A 60 9.12 10.68 -3.34
C GLU A 60 10.51 10.58 -2.69
N GLY A 61 11.18 9.44 -2.89
CA GLY A 61 12.49 9.15 -2.35
C GLY A 61 12.47 8.45 -0.99
N GLU A 62 13.66 8.01 -0.59
CA GLU A 62 13.87 7.22 0.62
C GLU A 62 13.57 7.98 1.92
N GLU A 63 13.90 9.28 1.99
CA GLU A 63 13.70 10.08 3.20
C GLU A 63 12.22 10.19 3.56
N GLU A 64 11.38 10.54 2.59
CA GLU A 64 9.93 10.66 2.78
C GLU A 64 9.30 9.28 3.09
N PHE A 65 9.77 8.22 2.43
CA PHE A 65 9.35 6.85 2.73
C PHE A 65 9.62 6.46 4.20
N LEU A 66 10.83 6.75 4.70
CA LEU A 66 11.20 6.46 6.09
C LEU A 66 10.41 7.30 7.09
N LEU A 67 10.18 8.59 6.80
CA LEU A 67 9.37 9.48 7.64
C LEU A 67 7.93 8.98 7.77
N ARG A 68 7.31 8.61 6.64
CA ARG A 68 5.96 8.04 6.62
C ARG A 68 5.91 6.70 7.34
N ALA A 69 6.85 5.79 7.05
CA ALA A 69 6.92 4.49 7.71
C ALA A 69 7.09 4.61 9.24
N ALA A 70 7.94 5.53 9.72
CA ALA A 70 8.09 5.80 11.14
C ALA A 70 6.79 6.33 11.76
N THR A 71 6.03 7.14 11.03
CA THR A 71 4.71 7.61 11.46
C THR A 71 3.70 6.47 11.54
N VAL A 72 3.60 5.63 10.50
CA VAL A 72 2.71 4.45 10.51
C VAL A 72 3.06 3.51 11.67
N LYS A 73 4.35 3.26 11.92
CA LYS A 73 4.82 2.46 13.06
C LYS A 73 4.42 3.07 14.40
N ARG A 74 4.52 4.40 14.57
CA ARG A 74 4.10 5.09 15.80
C ARG A 74 2.61 4.90 16.11
N TYR A 75 1.77 4.81 15.08
CA TYR A 75 0.35 4.48 15.24
C TYR A 75 0.08 2.97 15.42
N GLY A 76 1.10 2.11 15.32
CA GLY A 76 0.95 0.66 15.45
C GLY A 76 0.19 -0.01 14.30
N ALA A 77 0.07 0.66 13.15
CA ALA A 77 -0.65 0.16 11.98
C ALA A 77 0.23 -0.73 11.09
N ALA A 78 -0.40 -1.64 10.34
CA ALA A 78 0.23 -2.33 9.23
C ALA A 78 0.27 -1.42 7.99
N VAL A 79 1.10 -1.77 7.01
CA VAL A 79 1.35 -0.90 5.85
C VAL A 79 1.37 -1.67 4.54
N VAL A 80 0.63 -1.16 3.56
CA VAL A 80 0.77 -1.51 2.15
C VAL A 80 1.90 -0.68 1.55
N VAL A 81 2.84 -1.34 0.91
CA VAL A 81 3.97 -0.72 0.21
C VAL A 81 3.85 -1.03 -1.28
N MET A 82 3.63 0.03 -2.07
CA MET A 82 3.52 -0.09 -3.53
C MET A 82 4.88 -0.37 -4.14
N ALA A 83 4.93 -1.19 -5.18
CA ALA A 83 6.10 -1.34 -6.05
C ALA A 83 6.23 -0.12 -6.99
N PHE A 84 6.51 1.04 -6.39
CA PHE A 84 6.72 2.32 -7.05
C PHE A 84 7.88 3.03 -6.35
N ASP A 85 8.90 3.43 -7.10
CA ASP A 85 10.04 4.17 -6.59
C ASP A 85 10.35 5.42 -7.41
N GLU A 86 11.54 6.00 -7.22
CA GLU A 86 11.98 7.23 -7.88
C GLU A 86 12.02 7.12 -9.41
N GLU A 87 12.13 5.90 -9.97
CA GLU A 87 12.13 5.66 -11.42
C GLU A 87 10.73 5.39 -11.99
N GLY A 88 9.73 5.23 -11.13
CA GLY A 88 8.34 5.04 -11.54
C GLY A 88 7.70 3.75 -11.03
N GLN A 89 6.61 3.39 -11.69
CA GLN A 89 5.82 2.20 -11.35
C GLN A 89 6.44 0.94 -11.95
N ALA A 90 6.63 -0.11 -11.14
CA ALA A 90 7.14 -1.39 -11.63
C ALA A 90 6.09 -2.18 -12.41
N THR A 91 6.42 -2.56 -13.65
CA THR A 91 5.56 -3.31 -14.57
C THR A 91 6.06 -4.73 -14.84
N ASP A 92 7.37 -4.96 -14.85
CA ASP A 92 8.01 -6.27 -14.99
C ASP A 92 8.26 -6.99 -13.65
N THR A 93 8.60 -8.27 -13.70
CA THR A 93 8.75 -9.12 -12.51
C THR A 93 9.94 -8.68 -11.67
N GLU A 94 11.07 -8.46 -12.31
CA GLU A 94 12.36 -8.15 -11.71
C GLU A 94 12.28 -6.83 -10.94
N ARG A 95 11.72 -5.80 -11.59
CA ARG A 95 11.54 -4.47 -10.99
C ARG A 95 10.60 -4.49 -9.80
N LYS A 96 9.50 -5.25 -9.87
CA LYS A 96 8.58 -5.43 -8.73
C LYS A 96 9.32 -6.01 -7.52
N VAL A 97 10.09 -7.07 -7.73
CA VAL A 97 10.86 -7.74 -6.66
C VAL A 97 11.97 -6.85 -6.13
N GLU A 98 12.67 -6.12 -6.99
CA GLU A 98 13.74 -5.19 -6.62
C GLU A 98 13.22 -4.11 -5.66
N ILE A 99 12.15 -3.39 -6.05
CA ILE A 99 11.58 -2.32 -5.23
C ILE A 99 11.07 -2.86 -3.90
N CYS A 100 10.32 -3.97 -3.91
CA CYS A 100 9.84 -4.60 -2.67
C CYS A 100 11.00 -5.04 -1.76
N SER A 101 12.08 -5.59 -2.33
CA SER A 101 13.27 -6.01 -1.58
C SER A 101 14.01 -4.83 -0.96
N ARG A 102 14.14 -3.71 -1.68
CA ARG A 102 14.72 -2.46 -1.16
C ARG A 102 13.87 -1.91 -0.02
N ALA A 103 12.57 -1.77 -0.23
CA ALA A 103 11.63 -1.28 0.77
C ALA A 103 11.60 -2.16 2.03
N TYR A 104 11.63 -3.49 1.87
CA TYR A 104 11.72 -4.43 3.00
C TYR A 104 12.96 -4.16 3.87
N LYS A 105 14.14 -4.04 3.26
CA LYS A 105 15.39 -3.75 3.97
C LYS A 105 15.31 -2.42 4.72
N LEU A 106 14.74 -1.38 4.10
CA LEU A 106 14.56 -0.07 4.73
C LEU A 106 13.62 -0.14 5.94
N LEU A 107 12.45 -0.77 5.78
CA LEU A 107 11.47 -0.92 6.85
C LEU A 107 12.01 -1.75 8.02
N VAL A 108 12.61 -2.90 7.74
CA VAL A 108 13.07 -3.82 8.79
C VAL A 108 14.33 -3.29 9.45
N SER A 109 15.33 -2.86 8.69
CA SER A 109 16.64 -2.51 9.25
C SER A 109 16.74 -1.07 9.76
N LYS A 110 16.09 -0.09 9.09
CA LYS A 110 16.19 1.33 9.49
C LYS A 110 15.03 1.76 10.38
N VAL A 111 13.80 1.35 10.07
CA VAL A 111 12.61 1.72 10.86
C VAL A 111 12.37 0.74 12.01
N GLY A 112 12.84 -0.50 11.90
CA GLY A 112 12.56 -1.59 12.85
C GLY A 112 11.10 -2.01 12.79
N PHE A 113 10.48 -1.99 11.62
CA PHE A 113 9.10 -2.40 11.38
C PHE A 113 8.96 -3.92 11.55
N ASP A 114 7.85 -4.42 12.12
CA ASP A 114 7.61 -5.87 12.16
C ASP A 114 7.33 -6.37 10.73
N PRO A 115 8.12 -7.33 10.20
CA PRO A 115 7.88 -7.90 8.88
C PRO A 115 6.46 -8.46 8.67
N ASN A 116 5.77 -8.88 9.74
CA ASN A 116 4.38 -9.34 9.64
C ASN A 116 3.40 -8.22 9.27
N ASP A 117 3.75 -6.97 9.55
CA ASP A 117 2.92 -5.81 9.30
C ASP A 117 3.21 -5.15 7.93
N ILE A 118 4.10 -5.75 7.14
CA ILE A 118 4.43 -5.32 5.79
C ILE A 118 3.60 -6.12 4.78
N ILE A 119 2.83 -5.41 3.97
CA ILE A 119 2.06 -5.93 2.86
C ILE A 119 2.61 -5.30 1.59
N PHE A 120 3.20 -6.07 0.69
CA PHE A 120 3.60 -5.56 -0.62
C PHE A 120 2.45 -5.59 -1.59
N ASP A 121 2.29 -4.52 -2.36
CA ASP A 121 1.46 -4.50 -3.58
C ASP A 121 2.37 -4.40 -4.80
N PRO A 122 2.65 -5.52 -5.49
CA PRO A 122 3.43 -5.53 -6.73
C PRO A 122 2.72 -4.89 -7.94
N ASN A 123 1.62 -4.15 -7.77
CA ASN A 123 0.78 -3.55 -8.81
C ASN A 123 0.07 -4.57 -9.70
N VAL A 124 -1.22 -4.79 -9.44
CA VAL A 124 -2.13 -5.37 -10.43
C VAL A 124 -2.48 -4.31 -11.46
N LEU A 125 -2.07 -4.54 -12.71
CA LEU A 125 -2.27 -3.61 -13.82
C LEU A 125 -3.23 -4.21 -14.86
N THR A 126 -3.89 -3.34 -15.61
CA THR A 126 -4.88 -3.72 -16.61
C THR A 126 -4.25 -4.48 -17.78
N ILE A 127 -4.89 -5.58 -18.19
CA ILE A 127 -4.56 -6.36 -19.40
C ILE A 127 -5.69 -6.25 -20.42
N GLY A 128 -5.48 -6.74 -21.63
CA GLY A 128 -6.52 -6.66 -22.68
C GLY A 128 -6.71 -5.24 -23.24
N THR A 129 -5.71 -4.36 -23.06
CA THR A 129 -5.78 -2.94 -23.47
C THR A 129 -5.55 -2.73 -24.97
N GLY A 130 -5.22 -3.78 -25.74
CA GLY A 130 -4.80 -3.67 -27.14
C GLY A 130 -3.33 -3.24 -27.34
N MET A 131 -2.54 -3.14 -26.28
CA MET A 131 -1.10 -2.82 -26.31
C MET A 131 -0.29 -4.07 -25.93
N GLU A 132 0.67 -4.48 -26.75
CA GLU A 132 1.43 -5.72 -26.56
C GLU A 132 2.26 -5.70 -25.26
N GLU A 133 2.74 -4.52 -24.89
CA GLU A 133 3.53 -4.26 -23.68
C GLU A 133 2.79 -4.66 -22.40
N HIS A 134 1.45 -4.70 -22.43
CA HIS A 134 0.62 -4.97 -21.25
C HIS A 134 0.27 -6.45 -21.08
N ASN A 135 0.53 -7.29 -22.09
CA ASN A 135 0.10 -8.69 -22.13
C ASN A 135 0.58 -9.51 -20.92
N ASN A 136 1.78 -9.22 -20.43
CA ASN A 136 2.42 -9.98 -19.36
C ASN A 136 2.18 -9.41 -17.95
N TYR A 137 1.44 -8.31 -17.78
CA TYR A 137 1.30 -7.67 -16.45
C TYR A 137 0.75 -8.60 -15.37
N ALA A 138 -0.24 -9.43 -15.69
CA ALA A 138 -0.78 -10.42 -14.74
C ALA A 138 0.25 -11.50 -14.39
N VAL A 139 0.97 -12.01 -15.38
CA VAL A 139 2.04 -13.01 -15.19
C VAL A 139 3.16 -12.44 -14.33
N ASN A 140 3.53 -11.18 -14.56
CA ASN A 140 4.57 -10.49 -13.80
C ASN A 140 4.18 -10.31 -12.33
N PHE A 141 2.91 -9.97 -12.05
CA PHE A 141 2.39 -9.89 -10.68
C PHE A 141 2.47 -11.25 -9.97
N ILE A 142 2.05 -12.33 -10.62
CA ILE A 142 2.06 -13.69 -10.05
C ILE A 142 3.50 -14.15 -9.78
N SER A 143 4.40 -13.94 -10.75
CA SER A 143 5.82 -14.29 -10.62
C SER A 143 6.51 -13.50 -9.50
N ALA A 144 6.26 -12.19 -9.43
CA ALA A 144 6.79 -11.35 -8.36
C ALA A 144 6.24 -11.75 -6.99
N THR A 145 4.96 -12.11 -6.91
CA THR A 145 4.33 -12.63 -5.69
C THR A 145 5.07 -13.84 -5.14
N LYS A 146 5.36 -14.83 -6.00
CA LYS A 146 6.13 -16.02 -5.61
C LYS A 146 7.50 -15.64 -5.05
N LEU A 147 8.27 -14.84 -5.78
CA LEU A 147 9.62 -14.43 -5.39
C LEU A 147 9.63 -13.64 -4.09
N ILE A 148 8.69 -12.70 -3.92
CA ILE A 148 8.53 -11.93 -2.67
C ILE A 148 8.26 -12.87 -1.49
N LYS A 149 7.36 -13.86 -1.66
CA LYS A 149 7.04 -14.82 -0.61
C LYS A 149 8.21 -15.74 -0.26
N GLU A 150 9.06 -16.08 -1.22
CA GLU A 150 10.25 -16.92 -1.02
C GLU A 150 11.42 -16.15 -0.37
N THR A 151 11.57 -14.86 -0.70
CA THR A 151 12.77 -14.08 -0.36
C THR A 151 12.58 -13.07 0.79
N LEU A 152 11.36 -12.60 1.03
CA LEU A 152 11.05 -11.56 2.02
C LEU A 152 10.24 -12.19 3.16
N PRO A 153 10.90 -12.73 4.21
CA PRO A 153 10.23 -13.55 5.20
C PRO A 153 9.16 -12.76 5.96
N ARG A 154 8.01 -13.43 6.22
CA ARG A 154 6.82 -12.93 6.95
C ARG A 154 6.05 -11.80 6.27
N ALA A 155 6.61 -11.12 5.28
CA ALA A 155 5.87 -10.14 4.49
C ALA A 155 4.68 -10.81 3.78
N ARG A 156 3.61 -10.03 3.61
CA ARG A 156 2.40 -10.42 2.89
C ARG A 156 2.39 -9.78 1.50
N VAL A 157 1.53 -10.28 0.63
CA VAL A 157 1.30 -9.72 -0.70
C VAL A 157 -0.19 -9.45 -0.87
N SER A 158 -0.53 -8.30 -1.43
CA SER A 158 -1.89 -7.88 -1.79
C SER A 158 -1.89 -7.31 -3.21
N GLY A 159 -3.07 -7.00 -3.73
CA GLY A 159 -3.23 -6.34 -5.02
C GLY A 159 -4.66 -5.86 -5.25
N GLY A 160 -4.81 -4.68 -5.87
CA GLY A 160 -6.10 -4.16 -6.34
C GLY A 160 -6.66 -4.98 -7.51
N LEU A 161 -7.35 -6.09 -7.20
CA LEU A 161 -7.74 -7.09 -8.19
C LEU A 161 -8.58 -6.55 -9.35
N SER A 162 -9.53 -5.66 -9.07
CA SER A 162 -10.44 -5.11 -10.08
C SER A 162 -9.73 -4.30 -11.19
N ASN A 163 -8.51 -3.81 -10.92
CA ASN A 163 -7.72 -3.06 -11.91
C ASN A 163 -7.33 -3.93 -13.12
N LEU A 164 -7.26 -5.25 -12.93
CA LEU A 164 -6.92 -6.21 -13.98
C LEU A 164 -7.90 -6.14 -15.16
N SER A 165 -9.17 -5.91 -14.87
CA SER A 165 -10.30 -6.00 -15.81
C SER A 165 -10.95 -4.64 -16.08
N PHE A 166 -10.14 -3.58 -16.18
CA PHE A 166 -10.65 -2.24 -16.49
C PHE A 166 -10.99 -2.03 -17.97
N SER A 167 -10.38 -2.83 -18.87
CA SER A 167 -10.57 -2.77 -20.33
C SER A 167 -11.82 -3.50 -20.81
#